data_AF-A0A2E0KQH4-F1
#
_entry.id   AF-A0A2E0KQH4-F1
#
_cell.length_a   1.000
_cell.length_b   1.000
_cell.length_c   1.000
_cell.angle_alpha   90.00
_cell.angle_beta   90.00
_cell.angle_gamma   90.00
#
_symmetry.space_group_name_H-M   'P 1'
#
loop_
_entity.id
_entity.type
_entity.pdbx_description
1 polymer ?
#
loop_
_entity_poly.entity_id
_entity_poly.type
_entity_poly.pdbx_seq_one_letter_code
_entity_poly.pdbx_strand_id
1 'polypeptide(L)'
;MRSLDESREVLYVIRTLDVLMGSGVGLEAAIHSISQGGYGIISKDFSDLMDNINKGRPLEKELRALLKKADTDGYKRVINTMLNNVTQNTDIIETLRKQGERMEESRTENVKEYIEELGGVPETLLSIGMIGPIILSILGIAPQLMEDAEELFGPMDQGMIMSIVNVGLLLTLLGMAMIGLKAHTKDPGL
;
A
#
# COMPACT_ATOMS: atom_id res chain seq x y z
N MET A 1 1.21 -11.23 1.66
CA MET A 1 0.64 -11.20 3.04
C MET A 1 1.69 -10.87 4.07
N ARG A 2 2.84 -11.57 4.13
CA ARG A 2 3.94 -11.25 5.06
C ARG A 2 4.45 -9.81 4.93
N SER A 3 4.74 -9.34 3.72
CA SER A 3 5.21 -7.97 3.47
C SER A 3 4.27 -6.88 3.99
N LEU A 4 2.95 -7.05 3.87
CA LEU A 4 1.97 -6.09 4.40
C LEU A 4 1.98 -6.05 5.92
N ASP A 5 2.03 -7.22 6.56
CA ASP A 5 2.07 -7.34 8.02
C ASP A 5 3.38 -6.77 8.58
N GLU A 6 4.53 -7.08 7.96
CA GLU A 6 5.82 -6.47 8.32
C GLU A 6 5.76 -4.94 8.22
N SER A 7 5.26 -4.40 7.10
CA SER A 7 5.17 -2.95 6.88
C SER A 7 4.28 -2.24 7.91
N ARG A 8 3.21 -2.90 8.37
CA ARG A 8 2.29 -2.35 9.38
C ARG A 8 2.90 -2.38 10.79
N GLU A 9 3.55 -3.48 11.17
CA GLU A 9 4.01 -3.71 12.53
C GLU A 9 5.39 -3.09 12.82
N VAL A 10 6.25 -2.93 11.80
CA VAL A 10 7.65 -2.51 11.99
C VAL A 10 7.78 -1.15 12.71
N LEU A 11 6.88 -0.20 12.48
CA LEU A 11 6.93 1.10 13.16
C LEU A 11 6.70 0.97 14.66
N TYR A 12 5.71 0.17 15.06
CA TYR A 12 5.40 -0.09 16.46
C TYR A 12 6.56 -0.82 17.16
N VAL A 13 7.21 -1.74 16.43
CA VAL A 13 8.42 -2.43 16.89
C VAL A 13 9.56 -1.43 17.11
N ILE A 14 9.82 -0.52 16.17
CA ILE A 14 10.84 0.53 16.33
C ILE A 14 10.56 1.41 17.55
N ARG A 15 9.30 1.84 17.73
CA ARG A 15 8.88 2.64 18.89
C ARG A 15 9.13 1.90 20.21
N THR A 16 8.84 0.61 20.23
CA THR A 16 9.04 -0.25 21.41
C THR A 16 10.53 -0.44 21.70
N LEU A 17 11.35 -0.66 20.67
CA LEU A 17 12.80 -0.73 20.82
C LEU A 17 13.38 0.58 21.36
N ASP A 18 12.93 1.73 20.84
CA ASP A 18 13.37 3.04 21.33
C ASP A 18 13.07 3.22 22.83
N VAL A 19 11.84 2.91 23.26
CA VAL A 19 11.45 2.99 24.67
C VAL A 19 12.28 2.04 25.55
N LEU A 20 12.37 0.77 25.18
CA LEU A 20 13.07 -0.24 25.96
C LEU A 20 14.57 0.05 26.03
N MET A 21 15.22 0.23 24.88
CA MET A 21 16.66 0.45 24.81
C MET A 21 17.05 1.82 25.37
N GLY A 22 16.20 2.84 25.19
CA GLY A 22 16.36 4.14 25.85
C GLY A 22 16.30 4.10 27.38
N SER A 23 15.61 3.11 27.95
CA SER A 23 15.60 2.85 29.39
C SER A 23 16.79 2.00 29.88
N GLY A 24 17.74 1.68 29.00
CA GLY A 24 18.91 0.86 29.32
C GLY A 24 18.67 -0.65 29.22
N VAL A 25 17.53 -1.10 28.67
CA VAL A 25 17.28 -2.52 28.42
C VAL A 25 18.18 -3.02 27.29
N GLY A 26 18.90 -4.10 27.53
CA GLY A 26 19.75 -4.73 26.52
C GLY A 26 18.96 -5.27 25.32
N LEU A 27 19.60 -5.34 24.16
CA LEU A 27 18.96 -5.73 22.91
C LEU A 27 18.24 -7.09 22.98
N GLU A 28 18.86 -8.11 23.57
CA GLU A 28 18.24 -9.44 23.72
C GLU A 28 16.94 -9.40 24.55
N ALA A 29 16.95 -8.67 25.66
CA ALA A 29 15.77 -8.50 26.50
C ALA A 29 14.67 -7.69 25.78
N ALA A 30 15.06 -6.68 24.99
CA ALA A 30 14.13 -5.92 24.18
C ALA A 30 13.49 -6.79 23.08
N ILE A 31 14.28 -7.60 22.38
CA ILE A 31 13.78 -8.59 21.40
C ILE A 31 12.83 -9.59 22.07
N HIS A 32 13.18 -10.10 23.25
CA HIS A 32 12.32 -11.00 24.01
C HIS A 32 10.98 -10.33 24.37
N SER A 33 10.99 -9.09 24.84
CA SER A 33 9.76 -8.33 25.13
C SER A 33 8.86 -8.20 23.88
N ILE A 34 9.46 -7.88 22.73
CA ILE A 34 8.74 -7.77 21.46
C ILE A 34 8.22 -9.12 20.98
N SER A 35 8.94 -10.22 21.22
CA SER A 35 8.45 -11.57 20.89
C SER A 35 7.13 -11.91 21.59
N GLN A 36 6.89 -11.33 22.78
CA GLN A 36 5.68 -11.52 23.57
C GLN A 36 4.62 -10.41 23.35
N GLY A 37 4.98 -9.33 22.64
CA GLY A 37 4.19 -8.10 22.54
C GLY A 37 3.08 -8.07 21.49
N GLY A 38 2.95 -9.10 20.63
CA GLY A 38 1.83 -9.23 19.70
C GLY A 38 1.92 -8.44 18.38
N TYR A 39 3.12 -8.10 17.93
CA TYR A 39 3.42 -7.38 16.67
C TYR A 39 3.38 -8.30 15.44
N GLY A 40 2.31 -9.10 15.31
CA GLY A 40 2.06 -9.98 14.17
C GLY A 40 3.24 -10.90 13.81
N ILE A 41 3.61 -10.91 12.53
CA ILE A 41 4.72 -11.75 12.03
C ILE A 41 6.07 -11.42 12.67
N ILE A 42 6.32 -10.17 13.09
CA ILE A 42 7.60 -9.76 13.68
C ILE A 42 7.77 -10.38 15.07
N SER A 43 6.71 -10.41 15.90
CA SER A 43 6.76 -11.11 17.19
C SER A 43 7.05 -12.60 17.01
N LYS A 44 6.46 -13.24 16.00
CA LYS A 44 6.73 -14.66 15.70
C LYS A 44 8.19 -14.88 15.29
N ASP A 45 8.71 -14.01 14.43
CA ASP A 45 10.10 -14.08 13.99
C ASP A 45 11.08 -13.88 15.15
N PHE A 46 10.80 -12.95 16.07
CA PHE A 46 11.60 -12.74 17.27
C PHE A 46 11.46 -13.89 18.26
N SER A 47 10.29 -14.51 18.38
CA SER A 47 10.10 -15.73 19.19
C SER A 47 10.96 -16.88 18.66
N ASP A 48 10.91 -17.16 17.36
CA ASP A 48 11.72 -18.20 16.71
C ASP A 48 13.23 -17.93 16.92
N LEU A 49 13.64 -16.66 16.83
CA LEU A 49 15.00 -16.22 17.07
C LEU A 49 15.42 -16.44 18.54
N MET A 50 14.57 -16.06 19.52
CA MET A 50 14.87 -16.24 20.94
C MET A 50 14.95 -17.72 21.33
N ASP A 51 14.08 -18.57 20.76
CA ASP A 51 14.12 -20.02 20.96
C ASP A 51 15.44 -20.63 20.49
N ASN A 52 15.99 -20.12 19.38
CA ASN A 52 17.28 -20.55 18.87
C ASN A 52 18.45 -20.06 19.72
N ILE A 53 18.37 -18.84 20.26
CA ILE A 53 19.37 -18.30 21.19
C ILE A 53 19.38 -19.12 22.49
N ASN A 54 18.21 -19.47 23.02
CA ASN A 54 18.07 -20.33 24.20
C ASN A 54 18.67 -21.74 23.99
N LYS A 55 18.73 -22.21 22.73
CA LYS A 55 19.41 -23.46 22.34
C LYS A 55 20.92 -23.30 22.12
N GLY A 56 21.48 -22.12 22.42
CA GLY A 56 22.91 -21.81 22.32
C GLY A 56 23.37 -21.27 20.96
N ARG A 57 22.45 -20.88 20.06
CA ARG A 57 22.84 -20.26 18.79
C ARG A 57 23.21 -18.78 19.01
N PRO A 58 24.30 -18.26 18.41
CA PRO A 58 24.66 -16.85 18.57
C PRO A 58 23.61 -15.90 18.00
N LEU A 59 23.27 -14.83 18.73
CA LEU A 59 22.34 -13.78 18.29
C LEU A 59 22.68 -13.22 16.90
N GLU A 60 23.97 -12.96 16.63
CA GLU A 60 24.43 -12.49 15.32
C GLU A 60 23.98 -13.41 14.18
N LYS A 61 24.10 -14.73 14.38
CA LYS A 61 23.76 -15.73 13.37
C LYS A 61 22.26 -15.76 13.13
N GLU A 62 21.45 -15.62 14.17
CA GLU A 62 19.99 -15.57 14.02
C GLU A 62 19.52 -14.27 13.38
N LEU A 63 20.10 -13.12 13.74
CA LEU A 63 19.80 -11.84 13.08
C LEU A 63 20.14 -11.88 11.59
N ARG A 64 21.28 -12.49 11.20
CA ARG A 64 21.61 -12.70 9.78
C ARG A 64 20.64 -13.63 9.07
N ALA A 65 20.13 -14.66 9.74
CA ALA A 65 19.12 -15.56 9.18
C ALA A 65 17.78 -14.84 9.01
N LEU A 66 17.38 -14.06 10.01
CA LEU A 66 16.16 -13.27 10.00
C LEU A 66 16.19 -12.18 8.92
N LEU A 67 17.35 -11.53 8.72
CA LEU A 67 17.54 -10.56 7.65
C LEU A 67 17.26 -11.14 6.26
N LYS A 68 17.58 -12.42 6.03
CA LYS A 68 17.28 -13.13 4.77
C LYS A 68 15.80 -13.49 4.62
N LYS A 69 15.06 -13.57 5.73
CA LYS A 69 13.63 -13.91 5.79
C LYS A 69 12.73 -12.67 5.66
N ALA A 70 13.23 -11.51 6.07
CA ALA A 70 12.50 -10.25 5.98
C ALA A 70 12.18 -9.88 4.52
N ASP A 71 10.95 -9.48 4.25
CA ASP A 71 10.51 -9.10 2.90
C ASP A 71 10.69 -7.60 2.67
N THR A 72 10.38 -6.79 3.68
CA THR A 72 10.32 -5.32 3.57
C THR A 72 11.64 -4.64 3.89
N ASP A 73 11.91 -3.52 3.21
CA ASP A 73 13.13 -2.75 3.44
C ASP A 73 13.18 -2.11 4.84
N GLY A 74 12.02 -1.67 5.36
CA GLY A 74 11.92 -1.15 6.71
C GLY A 74 12.36 -2.18 7.74
N TYR A 75 11.85 -3.41 7.64
CA TYR A 75 12.23 -4.47 8.58
C TYR A 75 13.69 -4.90 8.42
N LYS A 76 14.19 -5.02 7.18
CA LYS A 76 15.61 -5.30 6.90
C LYS A 76 16.53 -4.24 7.52
N ARG A 77 16.18 -2.95 7.46
CA ARG A 77 16.98 -1.86 8.07
C ARG A 77 17.02 -1.96 9.59
N VAL A 78 15.90 -2.29 10.22
CA VAL A 78 15.83 -2.52 11.67
C VAL A 78 16.74 -3.68 12.08
N ILE A 79 16.60 -4.84 11.41
CA ILE A 79 17.44 -6.02 11.69
C ILE A 79 18.92 -5.74 11.44
N ASN A 80 19.27 -5.02 10.37
CA ASN A 80 20.65 -4.62 10.10
C ASN A 80 21.22 -3.71 11.20
N THR A 81 20.39 -2.84 11.76
CA THR A 81 20.81 -1.94 12.84
C THR A 81 21.08 -2.74 14.12
N MET A 82 20.23 -3.71 14.43
CA MET A 82 20.47 -4.67 15.51
C MET A 82 21.76 -5.46 15.27
N LEU A 83 21.97 -5.98 14.06
CA LEU A 83 23.16 -6.74 13.70
C LEU A 83 24.44 -5.91 13.86
N ASN A 84 24.42 -4.65 13.45
CA ASN A 84 25.56 -3.74 13.61
C ASN A 84 25.82 -3.45 15.10
N ASN A 85 24.78 -3.26 15.93
CA ASN A 85 24.96 -3.12 17.36
C ASN A 85 25.64 -4.35 17.98
N VAL A 86 25.18 -5.55 17.64
CA VAL A 86 25.76 -6.82 18.15
C VAL A 86 27.20 -7.03 17.69
N THR A 87 27.53 -6.67 16.44
CA THR A 87 28.85 -6.96 15.86
C THR A 87 29.89 -5.87 16.08
N GLN A 88 29.45 -4.61 16.19
CA GLN A 88 30.32 -3.43 16.19
C GLN A 88 30.13 -2.53 17.42
N ASN A 89 29.26 -2.90 18.38
CA ASN A 89 28.95 -2.10 19.58
C ASN A 89 28.56 -0.64 19.27
N THR A 90 27.83 -0.42 18.17
CA THR A 90 27.38 0.91 17.74
C THR A 90 26.14 1.35 18.52
N ASP A 91 25.93 2.66 18.67
CA ASP A 91 24.66 3.18 19.19
C ASP A 91 23.51 2.90 18.20
N ILE A 92 22.49 2.25 18.73
CA ILE A 92 21.30 1.78 18.03
C ILE A 92 20.12 2.75 18.20
N ILE A 93 20.06 3.50 19.30
CA ILE A 93 18.87 4.27 19.69
C ILE A 93 18.65 5.39 18.69
N GLU A 94 19.66 6.22 18.44
CA GLU A 94 19.55 7.34 17.50
C GLU A 94 19.23 6.85 16.08
N THR A 95 19.83 5.73 15.68
CA THR A 95 19.62 5.13 14.36
C THR A 95 18.18 4.62 14.20
N LEU A 96 17.64 3.94 15.22
CA LEU A 96 16.26 3.47 15.22
C LEU A 96 15.26 4.63 15.24
N ARG A 97 15.50 5.70 16.02
CA ARG A 97 14.65 6.92 16.00
C ARG A 97 14.57 7.53 14.63
N LYS A 98 15.71 7.79 13.99
CA LYS A 98 15.77 8.32 12.62
C LYS A 98 15.10 7.39 11.60
N GLN A 99 15.11 6.07 11.82
CA GLN A 99 14.38 5.13 10.96
C GLN A 99 12.87 5.20 11.20
N GLY A 100 12.43 5.30 12.45
CA GLY A 100 11.03 5.49 12.83
C GLY A 100 10.46 6.76 12.23
N GLU A 101 11.13 7.90 12.41
CA GLU A 101 10.72 9.20 11.88
C GLU A 101 10.53 9.17 10.36
N ARG A 102 11.51 8.64 9.61
CA ARG A 102 11.39 8.51 8.14
C ARG A 102 10.23 7.61 7.71
N MET A 103 9.92 6.59 8.51
CA MET A 103 8.82 5.68 8.20
C MET A 103 7.47 6.30 8.55
N GLU A 104 7.38 7.09 9.62
CA GLU A 104 6.22 7.93 9.93
C GLU A 104 5.97 8.96 8.83
N GLU A 105 7.02 9.62 8.36
CA GLU A 105 6.95 10.57 7.24
C GLU A 105 6.45 9.88 5.97
N SER A 106 7.05 8.75 5.59
CA SER A 106 6.60 7.98 4.42
C SER A 106 5.16 7.47 4.55
N ARG A 107 4.74 7.02 5.74
CA ARG A 107 3.32 6.65 5.97
C ARG A 107 2.40 7.84 5.81
N THR A 108 2.79 9.00 6.34
CA THR A 108 2.02 10.25 6.24
C THR A 108 1.90 10.69 4.78
N GLU A 109 2.98 10.60 4.02
CA GLU A 109 3.00 10.89 2.59
C GLU A 109 2.08 9.93 1.80
N ASN A 110 2.16 8.62 2.06
CA ASN A 110 1.27 7.64 1.42
C ASN A 110 -0.22 7.90 1.73
N VAL A 111 -0.54 8.29 2.97
CA VAL A 111 -1.91 8.66 3.36
C VAL A 111 -2.34 9.94 2.65
N LYS A 112 -1.45 10.93 2.54
CA LYS A 112 -1.72 12.16 1.82
C LYS A 112 -1.97 11.90 0.34
N GLU A 113 -1.12 11.12 -0.32
CA GLU A 113 -1.30 10.70 -1.71
C GLU A 113 -2.62 9.95 -1.91
N TYR A 114 -2.96 9.03 -0.99
CA TYR A 114 -4.24 8.33 -1.01
C TYR A 114 -5.44 9.29 -0.89
N ILE A 115 -5.38 10.29 -0.02
CA ILE A 115 -6.42 11.32 0.12
C ILE A 115 -6.52 12.18 -1.14
N GLU A 116 -5.40 12.58 -1.73
CA GLU A 116 -5.37 13.36 -2.97
C GLU A 116 -5.98 12.56 -4.14
N GLU A 117 -5.62 11.29 -4.28
CA GLU A 117 -6.22 10.40 -5.27
C GLU A 117 -7.73 10.20 -5.05
N LEU A 118 -8.16 10.00 -3.79
CA LEU A 118 -9.57 9.88 -3.43
C LEU A 118 -10.36 11.16 -3.72
N GLY A 119 -9.79 12.33 -3.43
CA GLY A 119 -10.47 13.62 -3.59
C GLY A 119 -10.90 13.89 -5.03
N GLY A 120 -10.10 13.47 -6.01
CA GLY A 120 -10.40 13.64 -7.43
C GLY A 120 -11.38 12.62 -8.04
N VAL A 121 -11.61 11.49 -7.36
CA VAL A 121 -12.46 10.40 -7.89
C VAL A 121 -13.94 10.79 -8.00
N PRO A 122 -14.60 11.35 -6.96
CA PRO A 122 -15.99 11.78 -7.05
C PRO A 122 -16.23 12.82 -8.16
N GLU A 123 -15.36 13.81 -8.28
CA GLU A 123 -15.46 14.85 -9.31
C GLU A 123 -15.35 14.26 -10.72
N THR A 124 -14.39 13.34 -10.92
CA THR A 124 -14.21 12.63 -12.20
C THR A 124 -15.44 11.79 -12.54
N LEU A 125 -15.96 11.03 -11.58
CA LEU A 125 -17.15 10.19 -11.77
C LEU A 125 -18.40 11.01 -12.08
N LEU A 126 -18.61 12.12 -11.37
CA LEU A 126 -19.72 13.05 -11.62
C LEU A 126 -19.61 13.68 -13.01
N SER A 127 -18.41 14.10 -13.41
CA SER A 127 -18.16 14.69 -14.73
C SER A 127 -18.45 13.71 -15.86
N ILE A 128 -17.95 12.46 -15.77
CA ILE A 128 -18.23 11.40 -16.75
C ILE A 128 -19.73 11.07 -16.77
N GLY A 129 -20.36 10.97 -15.59
CA GLY A 129 -21.78 10.65 -15.47
C GLY A 129 -22.71 11.72 -16.05
N MET A 130 -22.31 12.99 -16.00
CA MET A 130 -23.09 14.09 -16.58
C MET A 130 -22.77 14.34 -18.06
N ILE A 131 -21.49 14.42 -18.42
CA ILE A 131 -21.05 14.80 -19.78
C ILE A 131 -21.15 13.61 -20.74
N GLY A 132 -20.88 12.38 -20.27
CA GLY A 132 -20.91 11.17 -21.08
C GLY A 132 -22.23 10.96 -21.82
N PRO A 133 -23.39 10.98 -21.12
CA PRO A 133 -24.69 10.87 -21.78
C PRO A 133 -24.96 11.98 -22.80
N ILE A 134 -24.51 13.22 -22.54
CA ILE A 134 -24.68 14.35 -23.45
C ILE A 134 -23.89 14.13 -24.74
N ILE A 135 -22.60 13.79 -24.64
CA ILE A 135 -21.75 13.52 -25.80
C ILE A 135 -22.30 12.35 -26.62
N LEU A 136 -22.68 11.25 -25.96
CA LEU A 136 -23.24 10.08 -26.63
C LEU A 136 -24.55 10.41 -27.36
N SER A 137 -25.40 11.25 -26.76
CA SER A 137 -26.64 11.71 -27.41
C SER A 137 -26.36 12.54 -28.65
N ILE A 138 -25.37 13.44 -28.61
CA ILE A 138 -24.96 14.25 -29.77
C ILE A 138 -24.40 13.35 -30.88
N LEU A 139 -23.51 12.40 -30.53
CA LEU A 139 -22.95 11.45 -31.49
C LEU A 139 -24.00 10.52 -32.11
N GLY A 140 -25.05 10.17 -31.35
CA GLY A 140 -26.17 9.39 -31.86
C GLY A 140 -26.99 10.15 -32.92
N ILE A 141 -27.13 11.46 -32.77
CA ILE A 141 -27.92 12.30 -33.69
C ILE A 141 -27.07 12.80 -34.88
N ALA A 142 -25.75 12.91 -34.72
CA ALA A 142 -24.85 13.46 -35.74
C ALA A 142 -25.00 12.86 -37.15
N PRO A 143 -25.16 11.53 -37.34
CA PRO A 143 -25.34 10.95 -38.68
C PRO A 143 -26.63 11.40 -39.37
N GLN A 144 -27.66 11.77 -38.62
CA GLN A 144 -28.91 12.29 -39.18
C GLN A 144 -28.78 13.75 -39.65
N LEU A 145 -27.75 14.46 -39.18
CA LEU A 145 -27.51 15.88 -39.50
C LEU A 145 -26.51 16.07 -40.65
N MET A 146 -25.82 15.01 -41.06
CA MET A 146 -24.78 15.04 -42.09
C MET A 146 -25.34 14.42 -43.38
N GLU A 147 -25.50 15.24 -44.44
CA GLU A 147 -26.04 14.78 -45.74
C GLU A 147 -25.22 13.63 -46.36
N ASP A 148 -23.91 13.59 -46.13
CA ASP A 148 -23.01 12.55 -46.69
C ASP A 148 -22.73 11.38 -45.72
N ALA A 149 -23.34 11.36 -44.53
CA ALA A 149 -23.04 10.32 -43.53
C ALA A 149 -23.53 8.93 -43.94
N GLU A 150 -24.58 8.85 -44.77
CA GLU A 150 -25.10 7.58 -45.29
C GLU A 150 -24.08 6.87 -46.21
N GLU A 151 -23.22 7.63 -46.91
CA GLU A 151 -22.17 7.10 -47.78
C GLU A 151 -20.97 6.55 -46.97
N LEU A 152 -20.70 7.10 -45.79
CA LEU A 152 -19.57 6.70 -44.93
C LEU A 152 -19.93 5.61 -43.91
N PHE A 153 -21.15 5.64 -43.38
CA PHE A 153 -21.59 4.76 -42.28
C PHE A 153 -22.70 3.77 -42.68
N GLY A 154 -23.20 3.86 -43.91
CA GLY A 154 -24.35 3.09 -44.39
C GLY A 154 -25.69 3.60 -43.82
N PRO A 155 -26.82 2.99 -44.23
CA PRO A 155 -28.13 3.37 -43.72
C PRO A 155 -28.25 2.97 -42.25
N MET A 156 -28.12 3.96 -41.35
CA MET A 156 -28.34 3.77 -39.92
C MET A 156 -29.80 4.06 -39.58
N ASP A 157 -30.56 3.02 -39.28
CA ASP A 157 -31.92 3.18 -38.76
C ASP A 157 -31.92 3.70 -37.31
N GLN A 158 -33.08 4.15 -36.85
CA GLN A 158 -33.26 4.65 -35.48
C GLN A 158 -32.94 3.57 -34.42
N GLY A 159 -33.13 2.29 -34.74
CA GLY A 159 -32.84 1.17 -33.84
C GLY A 159 -31.34 0.98 -33.62
N MET A 160 -30.55 1.09 -34.68
CA MET A 160 -29.08 0.99 -34.66
C MET A 160 -28.46 2.17 -33.92
N ILE A 161 -28.97 3.38 -34.13
CA ILE A 161 -28.55 4.58 -33.37
C ILE A 161 -28.83 4.41 -31.87
N MET A 162 -30.04 3.99 -31.50
CA MET A 162 -30.39 3.74 -30.10
C MET A 162 -29.53 2.62 -29.49
N SER A 163 -29.22 1.57 -30.26
CA SER A 163 -28.32 0.50 -29.81
C SER A 163 -26.91 1.02 -29.56
N ILE A 164 -26.35 1.86 -30.44
CA ILE A 164 -25.02 2.45 -30.28
C ILE A 164 -24.97 3.33 -29.02
N VAL A 165 -25.98 4.18 -28.82
CA VAL A 165 -26.07 5.04 -27.63
C VAL A 165 -26.19 4.21 -26.35
N ASN A 166 -27.06 3.19 -26.34
CA ASN A 166 -27.25 2.31 -25.18
C ASN A 166 -25.99 1.51 -24.84
N VAL A 167 -25.29 0.99 -25.85
CA VAL A 167 -24.00 0.31 -25.65
C VAL A 167 -22.95 1.30 -25.12
N GLY A 168 -22.92 2.52 -25.65
CA GLY A 168 -22.05 3.60 -25.16
C GLY A 168 -22.31 3.93 -23.69
N LEU A 169 -23.57 4.05 -23.28
CA LEU A 169 -23.97 4.30 -21.88
C LEU A 169 -23.60 3.12 -20.97
N LEU A 170 -23.73 1.89 -21.46
CA LEU A 170 -23.33 0.71 -20.70
C LEU A 170 -21.81 0.70 -20.48
N LEU A 171 -21.03 1.06 -21.51
CA LEU A 171 -19.57 1.18 -21.41
C LEU A 171 -19.15 2.32 -20.47
N THR A 172 -19.83 3.47 -20.46
CA THR A 172 -19.51 4.55 -19.51
C THR A 172 -19.79 4.13 -18.07
N LEU A 173 -20.90 3.43 -17.81
CA LEU A 173 -21.20 2.87 -16.49
C LEU A 173 -20.16 1.83 -16.05
N LEU A 174 -19.73 0.94 -16.95
CA LEU A 174 -18.65 -0.01 -16.67
C LEU A 174 -17.32 0.70 -16.38
N GLY A 175 -17.00 1.76 -17.13
CA GLY A 175 -15.83 2.61 -16.89
C GLY A 175 -15.86 3.26 -15.51
N MET A 176 -17.01 3.83 -15.14
CA MET A 176 -17.23 4.41 -13.80
C MET A 176 -17.10 3.37 -12.69
N ALA A 177 -17.68 2.17 -12.88
CA ALA A 177 -17.56 1.08 -11.93
C ALA A 177 -16.09 0.64 -11.74
N MET A 178 -15.31 0.54 -12.83
CA MET A 178 -13.89 0.23 -12.75
C MET A 178 -13.07 1.31 -12.02
N ILE A 179 -13.34 2.60 -12.28
CA ILE A 179 -12.68 3.71 -11.57
C ILE A 179 -12.99 3.65 -10.08
N GLY A 180 -14.26 3.45 -9.71
CA GLY A 180 -14.68 3.33 -8.30
C GLY A 180 -14.04 2.14 -7.59
N LEU A 181 -13.99 0.97 -8.24
CA LEU A 181 -13.33 -0.22 -7.71
C LEU A 181 -11.82 0.00 -7.52
N LYS A 182 -11.15 0.61 -8.52
CA LYS A 182 -9.72 0.91 -8.44
C LYS A 182 -9.38 1.84 -7.27
N ALA A 183 -10.20 2.85 -7.03
CA ALA A 183 -10.04 3.78 -5.90
C ALA A 183 -10.16 3.07 -4.55
N HIS A 184 -11.14 2.16 -4.40
CA HIS A 184 -11.29 1.36 -3.17
C HIS A 184 -10.12 0.40 -2.95
N THR A 185 -9.53 -0.17 -4.01
CA THR A 185 -8.42 -1.14 -3.89
C THR A 185 -7.05 -0.52 -3.57
N LYS A 186 -6.93 0.80 -3.57
CA LYS A 186 -5.68 1.52 -3.29
C LYS A 186 -5.48 1.90 -1.82
N ASP A 187 -6.32 1.40 -0.92
CA ASP A 187 -6.18 1.63 0.52
C ASP A 187 -4.74 1.29 0.98
N PRO A 188 -3.99 2.25 1.55
CA PRO A 188 -2.61 2.04 2.00
C PRO A 188 -2.48 1.09 3.20
N GLY A 189 -3.59 0.50 3.67
CA GLY A 189 -3.59 -0.53 4.70
C GLY A 189 -3.52 0.08 6.09
N LEU A 190 -4.46 1.00 6.35
CA LEU A 190 -4.88 1.33 7.71
C LEU A 190 -5.68 0.18 8.34
#